data_AF-A0A2E5IPT5-F1
#
_entry.id   AF-A0A2E5IPT5-F1
#
_cell.length_a   1.000
_cell.length_b   1.000
_cell.length_c   1.000
_cell.angle_alpha   90.00
_cell.angle_beta   90.00
_cell.angle_gamma   90.00
#
_symmetry.space_group_name_H-M   'P 1'
#
loop_
_entity.id
_entity.type
_entity.pdbx_description
1 polymer ?
#
loop_
_entity_poly.entity_id
_entity_poly.type
_entity_poly.pdbx_seq_one_letter_code
_entity_poly.pdbx_strand_id
1 'polypeptide(L)'
;MTLYKIGDICELLNITPRTIRYYDQLGLLPNIKRSDGDTRLFDQHDIDTIKSVRLLQKTKELPLNTIKDELFPKNLSSKNIILLTDSFSQHHLPLSAKLTVIPINDADSITNKSKQIYQFIQSNITDSSIIICFFHESLSPAYASLSKQFLDHTYFLYPLKHYGMTNYMITHYIYNNLDSFSNLEELHLVINRLITLGFSLCLLDSLDTFLSVKKEFSFPHNFLLPITAYSPILLSNNTAQSVVSFKSDIANSIDDIVLTVDACLHQQKRYMQDACIFYSHTNTLALAIQKALTTYCPNVSCSISKINNWSSTKNQVHFISII
;
A
#
# COMPACT_ATOMS: atom_id res chain seq x y z
N MET A 1 -10.87 -1.20 -7.06
CA MET A 1 -10.66 -2.61 -7.39
C MET A 1 -11.65 -3.43 -6.60
N THR A 2 -12.37 -4.36 -7.22
CA THR A 2 -13.40 -5.19 -6.56
C THR A 2 -12.86 -6.61 -6.37
N LEU A 3 -13.07 -7.18 -5.18
CA LEU A 3 -12.71 -8.55 -4.84
C LEU A 3 -13.94 -9.44 -4.74
N TYR A 4 -13.77 -10.68 -5.16
CA TYR A 4 -14.80 -11.71 -5.32
C TYR A 4 -14.41 -12.97 -4.54
N LYS A 5 -15.39 -13.67 -3.98
CA LYS A 5 -15.23 -15.04 -3.47
C LYS A 5 -15.41 -16.04 -4.61
N ILE A 6 -15.02 -17.30 -4.36
CA ILE A 6 -15.16 -18.37 -5.36
C ILE A 6 -16.59 -18.54 -5.88
N GLY A 7 -17.60 -18.36 -5.02
CA GLY A 7 -19.01 -18.44 -5.41
C GLY A 7 -19.39 -17.37 -6.43
N ASP A 8 -19.00 -16.12 -6.16
CA ASP A 8 -19.27 -14.97 -7.03
C ASP A 8 -18.73 -15.20 -8.46
N ILE A 9 -17.49 -15.71 -8.59
CA ILE A 9 -16.90 -15.96 -9.90
C ILE A 9 -17.46 -17.23 -10.60
N CYS A 10 -17.91 -18.23 -9.84
CA CYS A 10 -18.59 -19.40 -10.38
C CYS A 10 -19.88 -19.01 -11.11
N GLU A 11 -20.68 -18.16 -10.47
CA GLU A 11 -21.92 -17.62 -11.04
C GLU A 11 -21.62 -16.75 -12.27
N LEU A 12 -20.65 -15.85 -12.16
CA LEU A 12 -20.30 -14.90 -13.22
C LEU A 12 -19.76 -15.58 -14.49
N LEU A 13 -18.98 -16.66 -14.34
CA LEU A 13 -18.33 -17.35 -15.46
C LEU A 13 -19.03 -18.64 -15.88
N ASN A 14 -20.11 -19.01 -15.18
CA ASN A 14 -20.79 -20.29 -15.33
C ASN A 14 -19.80 -21.48 -15.30
N ILE A 15 -19.01 -21.55 -14.23
CA ILE A 15 -18.01 -22.61 -13.98
C ILE A 15 -18.12 -23.16 -12.57
N THR A 16 -17.68 -24.41 -12.39
CA THR A 16 -17.73 -25.05 -11.08
C THR A 16 -16.58 -24.58 -10.17
N PRO A 17 -16.76 -24.60 -8.84
CA PRO A 17 -15.66 -24.36 -7.89
C PRO A 17 -14.49 -25.32 -8.11
N ARG A 18 -14.78 -26.55 -8.55
CA ARG A 18 -13.77 -27.57 -8.89
C ARG A 18 -12.86 -27.10 -10.02
N THR A 19 -13.41 -26.46 -11.05
CA THR A 19 -12.64 -25.93 -12.19
C THR A 19 -11.68 -24.83 -11.73
N ILE A 20 -12.15 -23.88 -10.93
CA ILE A 20 -11.30 -22.79 -10.41
C ILE A 20 -10.18 -23.33 -9.52
N ARG A 21 -10.52 -24.24 -8.60
CA ARG A 21 -9.51 -24.91 -7.75
C ARG A 21 -8.48 -25.68 -8.57
N TYR A 22 -8.91 -26.31 -9.65
CA TYR A 22 -8.00 -27.02 -10.55
C TYR A 22 -7.05 -26.07 -11.28
N TYR A 23 -7.54 -24.94 -11.81
CA TYR A 23 -6.68 -23.92 -12.41
C TYR A 23 -5.70 -23.31 -11.38
N ASP A 24 -6.18 -23.07 -10.17
CA ASP A 24 -5.35 -22.60 -9.07
C ASP A 24 -4.22 -23.60 -8.73
N GLN A 25 -4.54 -24.88 -8.57
CA GLN A 25 -3.55 -25.95 -8.31
C GLN A 25 -2.49 -26.06 -9.41
N LEU A 26 -2.85 -25.77 -10.66
CA LEU A 26 -1.90 -25.74 -11.77
C LEU A 26 -1.05 -24.45 -11.81
N GLY A 27 -1.37 -23.46 -10.98
CA GLY A 27 -0.70 -22.15 -10.95
C GLY A 27 -1.10 -21.24 -12.12
N LEU A 28 -2.30 -21.42 -12.66
CA LEU A 28 -2.88 -20.51 -13.68
C LEU A 28 -3.47 -19.24 -13.06
N LEU A 29 -3.47 -19.13 -11.73
CA LEU A 29 -3.91 -17.96 -10.98
C LEU A 29 -2.83 -17.62 -9.93
N PRO A 30 -1.65 -17.13 -10.36
CA PRO A 30 -0.47 -16.99 -9.49
C PRO A 30 -0.61 -15.87 -8.45
N ASN A 31 -1.42 -14.85 -8.74
CA ASN A 31 -1.71 -13.75 -7.83
C ASN A 31 -2.64 -14.21 -6.71
N ILE A 32 -2.10 -14.79 -5.64
CA ILE A 32 -2.92 -15.25 -4.51
C ILE A 32 -3.32 -14.04 -3.65
N LYS A 33 -4.62 -13.89 -3.43
CA LYS A 33 -5.23 -12.93 -2.50
C LYS A 33 -6.02 -13.71 -1.46
N ARG A 34 -5.89 -13.33 -0.19
CA ARG A 34 -6.58 -13.98 0.93
C ARG A 34 -7.30 -12.96 1.78
N SER A 35 -8.43 -13.36 2.34
CA SER A 35 -9.00 -12.64 3.47
C SER A 35 -8.22 -12.96 4.74
N ASP A 36 -8.45 -12.18 5.79
CA ASP A 36 -8.03 -12.45 7.16
C ASP A 36 -8.53 -13.79 7.76
N GLY A 37 -9.43 -14.46 7.06
CA GLY A 37 -9.93 -15.82 7.34
C GLY A 37 -9.34 -16.89 6.41
N ASP A 38 -8.21 -16.61 5.75
CA ASP A 38 -7.53 -17.46 4.76
C ASP A 38 -8.41 -17.89 3.56
N THR A 39 -9.51 -17.17 3.32
CA THR A 39 -10.37 -17.45 2.18
C THR A 39 -9.78 -16.82 0.93
N ARG A 40 -9.61 -17.60 -0.14
CA ARG A 40 -9.13 -17.08 -1.43
C ARG A 40 -10.10 -16.06 -2.01
N LEU A 41 -9.54 -14.91 -2.39
CA LEU A 41 -10.22 -13.84 -3.09
C LEU A 41 -9.71 -13.75 -4.53
N PHE A 42 -10.58 -13.30 -5.41
CA PHE A 42 -10.31 -13.13 -6.82
C PHE A 42 -10.60 -11.69 -7.23
N ASP A 43 -9.86 -11.16 -8.19
CA ASP A 43 -10.10 -9.84 -8.77
C ASP A 43 -10.51 -9.95 -10.24
N GLN A 44 -10.70 -8.79 -10.87
CA GLN A 44 -11.05 -8.72 -12.28
C GLN A 44 -9.97 -9.35 -13.18
N HIS A 45 -8.69 -9.22 -12.83
CA HIS A 45 -7.61 -9.83 -13.61
C HIS A 45 -7.71 -11.35 -13.56
N ASP A 46 -7.96 -11.96 -12.40
CA ASP A 46 -8.16 -13.42 -12.31
C ASP A 46 -9.34 -13.88 -13.17
N ILE A 47 -10.44 -13.12 -13.18
CA ILE A 47 -11.61 -13.40 -14.02
C ILE A 47 -11.22 -13.39 -15.50
N ASP A 48 -10.45 -12.39 -15.92
CA ASP A 48 -10.01 -12.25 -17.31
C ASP A 48 -8.96 -13.30 -17.69
N THR A 49 -8.08 -13.69 -16.77
CA THR A 49 -7.20 -14.87 -16.93
C THR A 49 -8.02 -16.13 -17.16
N ILE A 50 -9.05 -16.40 -16.34
CA ILE A 50 -9.90 -17.59 -16.50
C ILE A 50 -10.60 -17.59 -17.86
N LYS A 51 -11.10 -16.43 -18.31
CA LYS A 51 -11.69 -16.29 -19.66
C LYS A 51 -10.67 -16.60 -20.76
N SER A 52 -9.45 -16.06 -20.65
CA SER A 52 -8.36 -16.30 -21.59
C SER A 52 -7.97 -17.77 -21.65
N VAL A 53 -7.83 -18.44 -20.50
CA VAL A 53 -7.56 -19.88 -20.43
C VAL A 53 -8.65 -20.66 -21.18
N ARG A 54 -9.93 -20.39 -20.91
CA ARG A 54 -11.04 -21.09 -21.58
C ARG A 54 -11.09 -20.82 -23.08
N LEU A 55 -10.80 -19.59 -23.50
CA LEU A 55 -10.74 -19.23 -24.90
C LEU A 55 -9.66 -20.04 -25.62
N LEU A 56 -8.43 -20.07 -25.07
CA LEU A 56 -7.30 -20.81 -25.65
C LEU A 56 -7.56 -22.31 -25.70
N GLN A 57 -8.16 -22.90 -24.65
CA GLN A 57 -8.58 -24.30 -24.66
C GLN A 57 -9.59 -24.59 -25.77
N LYS A 58 -10.55 -23.68 -26.01
CA LYS A 58 -11.62 -23.88 -26.99
C LYS A 58 -11.17 -23.64 -28.44
N THR A 59 -10.34 -22.63 -28.69
CA THR A 59 -10.01 -22.18 -30.05
C THR A 59 -8.74 -22.79 -30.59
N LYS A 60 -7.75 -23.05 -29.72
CA LYS A 60 -6.44 -23.59 -30.12
C LYS A 60 -6.18 -25.00 -29.59
N GLU A 61 -7.12 -25.57 -28.82
CA GLU A 61 -6.99 -26.91 -28.19
C GLU A 61 -5.70 -27.08 -27.38
N LEU A 62 -5.16 -25.97 -26.84
CA LEU A 62 -3.91 -26.00 -26.11
C LEU A 62 -4.08 -26.70 -24.74
N PRO A 63 -3.10 -27.53 -24.33
CA PRO A 63 -3.08 -28.08 -22.99
C PRO A 63 -2.79 -26.98 -21.96
N LEU A 64 -3.28 -27.16 -20.73
CA LEU A 64 -3.22 -26.14 -19.68
C LEU A 64 -1.79 -25.72 -19.31
N ASN A 65 -0.81 -26.63 -19.41
CA ASN A 65 0.59 -26.29 -19.14
C ASN A 65 1.13 -25.30 -20.19
N THR A 66 0.83 -25.51 -21.47
CA THR A 66 1.24 -24.58 -22.54
C THR A 66 0.55 -23.23 -22.39
N ILE A 67 -0.74 -23.23 -22.03
CA ILE A 67 -1.48 -21.98 -21.74
C ILE A 67 -0.83 -21.22 -20.59
N LYS A 68 -0.39 -21.92 -19.53
CA LYS A 68 0.30 -21.30 -18.40
C LYS A 68 1.60 -20.61 -18.86
N ASP A 69 2.39 -21.30 -19.66
CA ASP A 69 3.66 -20.75 -20.16
C ASP A 69 3.44 -19.57 -21.11
N GLU A 70 2.37 -19.59 -21.92
CA GLU A 70 1.99 -18.46 -22.78
C GLU A 70 1.52 -17.24 -21.97
N LEU A 71 0.71 -17.44 -20.93
CA LEU A 71 0.12 -16.34 -20.15
C LEU A 71 1.05 -15.78 -19.08
N PHE A 72 1.95 -16.59 -18.54
CA PHE A 72 2.82 -16.21 -17.42
C PHE A 72 4.30 -16.53 -17.71
N PRO A 73 4.90 -15.86 -18.71
CA PRO A 73 6.32 -16.06 -19.00
C PRO A 73 7.17 -15.63 -17.79
N LYS A 74 8.24 -16.36 -17.50
CA LYS A 74 9.18 -16.03 -16.41
C LYS A 74 10.35 -15.20 -16.94
N ASN A 75 10.08 -13.92 -17.21
CA ASN A 75 11.04 -13.03 -17.87
C ASN A 75 11.58 -11.91 -16.96
N LEU A 76 11.16 -11.85 -15.70
CA LEU A 76 11.61 -10.82 -14.75
C LEU A 76 12.98 -11.15 -14.12
N SER A 77 13.25 -12.42 -13.86
CA SER A 77 14.45 -12.87 -13.12
C SER A 77 15.79 -12.56 -13.78
N SER A 78 15.79 -12.23 -15.07
CA SER A 78 16.99 -11.84 -15.83
C SER A 78 17.17 -10.32 -15.94
N LYS A 79 16.24 -9.52 -15.39
CA LYS A 79 16.25 -8.06 -15.46
C LYS A 79 16.78 -7.47 -14.15
N ASN A 80 17.59 -6.43 -14.26
CA ASN A 80 17.97 -5.63 -13.11
C ASN A 80 16.82 -4.67 -12.77
N ILE A 81 16.18 -4.83 -11.62
CA ILE A 81 15.11 -3.95 -11.16
C ILE A 81 15.63 -3.05 -10.05
N ILE A 82 15.42 -1.74 -10.22
CA ILE A 82 15.81 -0.73 -9.26
C ILE A 82 14.53 -0.12 -8.68
N LEU A 83 14.33 -0.30 -7.37
CA LEU A 83 13.23 0.33 -6.64
C LEU A 83 13.71 1.67 -6.07
N LEU A 84 13.04 2.74 -6.47
CA LEU A 84 13.31 4.10 -6.02
C LEU A 84 12.16 4.59 -5.14
N THR A 85 12.49 5.29 -4.06
CA THR A 85 11.54 5.96 -3.18
C THR A 85 12.09 7.32 -2.80
N ASP A 86 11.23 8.23 -2.36
CA ASP A 86 11.64 9.57 -1.93
C ASP A 86 11.86 9.64 -0.41
N SER A 87 12.57 10.68 0.03
CA SER A 87 12.77 10.98 1.44
C SER A 87 11.47 11.25 2.20
N PHE A 88 10.45 11.90 1.62
CA PHE A 88 9.18 12.15 2.33
C PHE A 88 8.52 10.84 2.79
N SER A 89 8.59 9.80 1.95
CA SER A 89 7.97 8.50 2.23
C SER A 89 8.74 7.66 3.26
N GLN A 90 10.00 8.00 3.57
CA GLN A 90 10.95 7.06 4.20
C GLN A 90 11.88 7.65 5.28
N HIS A 91 11.97 8.97 5.43
CA HIS A 91 12.99 9.67 6.25
C HIS A 91 12.97 9.30 7.76
N HIS A 92 11.88 8.71 8.24
CA HIS A 92 11.61 8.53 9.68
C HIS A 92 11.35 7.08 10.10
N LEU A 93 11.71 6.09 9.30
CA LEU A 93 11.47 4.68 9.61
C LEU A 93 12.78 3.87 9.66
N PRO A 94 12.79 2.69 10.29
CA PRO A 94 13.91 1.75 10.13
C PRO A 94 13.95 1.32 8.66
N LEU A 95 14.80 2.00 7.88
CA LEU A 95 15.06 1.66 6.49
C LEU A 95 15.59 0.23 6.41
N SER A 96 15.06 -0.57 5.47
CA SER A 96 15.85 -1.70 5.00
C SER A 96 17.09 -1.11 4.34
N ALA A 97 18.29 -1.56 4.73
CA ALA A 97 19.58 -0.97 4.32
C ALA A 97 19.87 -1.06 2.80
N LYS A 98 18.88 -1.42 1.98
CA LYS A 98 19.03 -1.80 0.58
C LYS A 98 18.03 -1.10 -0.37
N LEU A 99 17.07 -0.32 0.13
CA LEU A 99 16.19 0.51 -0.71
C LEU A 99 16.89 1.81 -1.12
N THR A 100 16.79 2.17 -2.40
CA THR A 100 17.39 3.42 -2.90
C THR A 100 16.46 4.59 -2.63
N VAL A 101 16.86 5.45 -1.68
CA VAL A 101 16.11 6.64 -1.31
C VAL A 101 16.72 7.86 -1.97
N ILE A 102 15.92 8.61 -2.72
CA ILE A 102 16.33 9.89 -3.29
C ILE A 102 16.17 10.96 -2.20
N PRO A 103 17.26 11.63 -1.79
CA PRO A 103 17.16 12.75 -0.88
C PRO A 103 16.57 13.94 -1.64
N ILE A 104 15.36 14.34 -1.26
CA ILE A 104 14.68 15.51 -1.82
C ILE A 104 14.49 16.53 -0.70
N ASN A 105 14.84 17.78 -0.99
CA ASN A 105 14.62 18.86 -0.06
C ASN A 105 13.18 19.40 -0.17
N ASP A 106 12.44 19.33 0.93
CA ASP A 106 11.04 19.72 1.02
C ASP A 106 10.79 21.17 0.62
N ALA A 107 11.73 22.06 0.96
CA ALA A 107 11.61 23.50 0.71
C ALA A 107 11.91 23.91 -0.75
N ASP A 108 12.41 23.00 -1.57
CA ASP A 108 12.83 23.33 -2.93
C ASP A 108 11.65 23.53 -3.88
N SER A 109 11.87 24.38 -4.90
CA SER A 109 10.95 24.56 -6.02
C SER A 109 10.77 23.26 -6.81
N ILE A 110 9.64 23.13 -7.51
CA ILE A 110 9.33 21.97 -8.35
C ILE A 110 10.47 21.71 -9.35
N THR A 111 10.99 22.74 -9.99
CA THR A 111 12.10 22.65 -10.96
C THR A 111 13.37 22.07 -10.35
N ASN A 112 13.72 22.50 -9.13
CA ASN A 112 14.90 21.99 -8.43
C ASN A 112 14.72 20.52 -8.03
N LYS A 113 13.52 20.15 -7.54
CA LYS A 113 13.16 18.77 -7.24
C LYS A 113 13.30 17.90 -8.48
N SER A 114 12.71 18.29 -9.61
CA SER A 114 12.84 17.59 -10.91
C SER A 114 14.29 17.38 -11.31
N LYS A 115 15.14 18.39 -11.13
CA LYS A 115 16.57 18.32 -11.46
C LYS A 115 17.32 17.33 -10.56
N GLN A 116 17.10 17.37 -9.25
CA GLN A 116 17.72 16.44 -8.29
C GLN A 116 17.39 15.00 -8.63
N ILE A 117 16.12 14.73 -8.89
CA ILE A 117 15.62 13.42 -9.30
C ILE A 117 16.33 12.96 -10.58
N TYR A 118 16.30 13.78 -11.63
CA TYR A 118 16.86 13.40 -12.92
C TYR A 118 18.35 13.08 -12.81
N GLN A 119 19.11 13.93 -12.11
CA GLN A 119 20.53 13.73 -11.89
C GLN A 119 20.81 12.44 -11.13
N PHE A 120 20.01 12.14 -10.09
CA PHE A 120 20.14 10.92 -9.32
C PHE A 120 19.86 9.66 -10.16
N ILE A 121 18.81 9.69 -10.97
CA ILE A 121 18.45 8.59 -11.85
C ILE A 121 19.55 8.39 -12.91
N GLN A 122 20.02 9.46 -13.54
CA GLN A 122 21.08 9.40 -14.55
C GLN A 122 22.42 8.88 -14.00
N SER A 123 22.77 9.21 -12.76
CA SER A 123 24.05 8.77 -12.17
C SER A 123 24.06 7.32 -11.72
N ASN A 124 22.89 6.73 -11.44
CA ASN A 124 22.79 5.43 -10.77
C ASN A 124 22.22 4.31 -11.66
N ILE A 125 21.79 4.62 -12.88
CA ILE A 125 21.01 3.69 -13.71
C ILE A 125 21.69 3.43 -15.05
N THR A 126 21.76 2.14 -15.40
CA THR A 126 22.31 1.63 -16.66
C THR A 126 21.20 1.37 -17.69
N ASP A 127 21.55 1.38 -18.98
CA ASP A 127 20.61 1.26 -20.13
C ASP A 127 19.72 -0.01 -20.13
N SER A 128 20.02 -1.03 -19.30
CA SER A 128 19.29 -2.31 -19.26
C SER A 128 18.43 -2.53 -18.01
N SER A 129 18.31 -1.54 -17.12
CA SER A 129 17.57 -1.67 -15.86
C SER A 129 16.10 -1.25 -15.99
N ILE A 130 15.21 -1.91 -15.24
CA ILE A 130 13.81 -1.51 -15.05
C ILE A 130 13.73 -0.72 -13.74
N ILE A 131 13.13 0.46 -13.78
CA ILE A 131 13.05 1.40 -12.67
C ILE A 131 11.61 1.46 -12.22
N ILE A 132 11.37 1.20 -10.93
CA ILE A 132 10.06 1.31 -10.32
C ILE A 132 10.13 2.33 -9.20
N CYS A 133 9.31 3.35 -9.32
CA CYS A 133 9.34 4.54 -8.50
C CYS A 133 8.10 4.62 -7.61
N PHE A 134 8.30 4.57 -6.30
CA PHE A 134 7.27 4.77 -5.29
C PHE A 134 7.44 6.15 -4.67
N PHE A 135 6.74 7.14 -5.22
CA PHE A 135 6.88 8.52 -4.75
C PHE A 135 5.60 9.07 -4.15
N HIS A 136 5.75 9.91 -3.13
CA HIS A 136 4.61 10.66 -2.60
C HIS A 136 3.97 11.53 -3.69
N GLU A 137 2.63 11.61 -3.71
CA GLU A 137 1.86 12.31 -4.76
C GLU A 137 2.25 13.80 -4.91
N SER A 138 2.71 14.45 -3.84
CA SER A 138 3.19 15.84 -3.89
C SER A 138 4.35 16.07 -4.87
N LEU A 139 5.09 15.01 -5.21
CA LEU A 139 6.17 15.07 -6.19
C LEU A 139 5.70 14.79 -7.62
N SER A 140 4.45 14.37 -7.82
CA SER A 140 3.90 14.09 -9.16
C SER A 140 4.17 15.22 -10.18
N PRO A 141 4.06 16.52 -9.84
CA PRO A 141 4.42 17.60 -10.75
C PRO A 141 5.91 17.61 -11.14
N ALA A 142 6.79 17.28 -10.19
CA ALA A 142 8.24 17.26 -10.41
C ALA A 142 8.66 16.08 -11.30
N TYR A 143 7.97 14.94 -11.22
CA TYR A 143 8.26 13.74 -12.01
C TYR A 143 7.58 13.71 -13.38
N ALA A 144 6.44 14.37 -13.57
CA ALA A 144 5.71 14.39 -14.84
C ALA A 144 6.54 14.97 -16.01
N SER A 145 7.53 15.83 -15.73
CA SER A 145 8.46 16.33 -16.73
C SER A 145 9.50 15.30 -17.18
N LEU A 146 9.77 14.28 -16.35
CA LEU A 146 10.85 13.31 -16.54
C LEU A 146 10.40 12.07 -17.29
N SER A 147 9.11 11.69 -17.19
CA SER A 147 8.58 10.50 -17.89
C SER A 147 8.82 10.53 -19.39
N LYS A 148 8.85 11.73 -20.01
CA LYS A 148 9.14 11.91 -21.44
C LYS A 148 10.58 11.60 -21.86
N GLN A 149 11.50 11.50 -20.90
CA GLN A 149 12.93 11.35 -21.15
C GLN A 149 13.40 9.89 -21.03
N PHE A 150 12.60 9.02 -20.42
CA PHE A 150 12.89 7.61 -20.27
C PHE A 150 12.10 6.78 -21.29
N LEU A 151 12.62 5.63 -21.69
CA LEU A 151 11.86 4.67 -22.50
C LEU A 151 10.65 4.18 -21.69
N ASP A 152 9.46 4.19 -22.31
CA ASP A 152 8.18 3.86 -21.66
C ASP A 152 8.15 2.46 -20.99
N HIS A 153 9.07 1.56 -21.36
CA HIS A 153 9.14 0.19 -20.82
C HIS A 153 10.20 -0.03 -19.73
N THR A 154 11.06 0.96 -19.45
CA THR A 154 12.09 0.85 -18.41
C THR A 154 11.77 1.68 -17.18
N TYR A 155 10.70 2.48 -17.19
CA TYR A 155 10.38 3.40 -16.12
C TYR A 155 8.90 3.35 -15.74
N PHE A 156 8.62 3.03 -14.48
CA PHE A 156 7.27 2.92 -13.94
C PHE A 156 7.10 3.78 -12.70
N LEU A 157 6.12 4.67 -12.73
CA LEU A 157 5.83 5.61 -11.64
C LEU A 157 4.53 5.27 -10.93
N TYR A 158 4.63 5.12 -9.61
CA TYR A 158 3.50 4.90 -8.71
C TYR A 158 3.40 6.07 -7.72
N PRO A 159 2.58 7.09 -8.03
CA PRO A 159 2.31 8.15 -7.09
C PRO A 159 1.45 7.60 -5.94
N LEU A 160 2.02 7.58 -4.76
CA LEU A 160 1.38 7.09 -3.55
C LEU A 160 0.64 8.23 -2.87
N LYS A 161 -0.70 8.13 -2.87
CA LYS A 161 -1.61 9.13 -2.29
C LYS A 161 -1.90 8.87 -0.81
N HIS A 162 -1.49 7.72 -0.29
CA HIS A 162 -1.72 7.41 1.11
C HIS A 162 -0.82 8.28 1.98
N TYR A 163 -1.36 8.62 3.14
CA TYR A 163 -0.64 9.27 4.20
C TYR A 163 -0.49 8.32 5.38
N GLY A 164 0.53 8.56 6.19
CA GLY A 164 0.98 7.60 7.20
C GLY A 164 1.97 6.60 6.59
N MET A 165 1.90 5.34 7.04
CA MET A 165 3.00 4.39 6.83
C MET A 165 2.69 3.28 5.81
N THR A 166 1.54 3.33 5.13
CA THR A 166 1.23 2.39 4.04
C THR A 166 2.20 2.52 2.88
N ASN A 167 2.66 3.73 2.54
CA ASN A 167 3.65 3.92 1.47
C ASN A 167 4.93 3.13 1.75
N TYR A 168 5.41 3.19 2.99
CA TYR A 168 6.51 2.37 3.44
C TYR A 168 6.22 0.88 3.32
N MET A 169 5.05 0.43 3.81
CA MET A 169 4.69 -0.98 3.79
C MET A 169 4.63 -1.52 2.36
N ILE A 170 4.05 -0.79 1.41
CA ILE A 170 3.99 -1.18 -0.01
C ILE A 170 5.41 -1.33 -0.56
N THR A 171 6.24 -0.30 -0.43
CA THR A 171 7.61 -0.31 -0.94
C THR A 171 8.44 -1.43 -0.30
N HIS A 172 8.31 -1.63 1.01
CA HIS A 172 9.02 -2.67 1.75
C HIS A 172 8.56 -4.09 1.36
N TYR A 173 7.25 -4.29 1.20
CA TYR A 173 6.68 -5.56 0.76
C TYR A 173 7.20 -5.92 -0.65
N ILE A 174 7.15 -4.98 -1.58
CA ILE A 174 7.61 -5.21 -2.96
C ILE A 174 9.11 -5.49 -2.99
N TYR A 175 9.89 -4.75 -2.21
CA TYR A 175 11.34 -4.97 -2.08
C TYR A 175 11.67 -6.39 -1.60
N ASN A 176 11.03 -6.86 -0.53
CA ASN A 176 11.31 -8.17 0.05
C ASN A 176 10.83 -9.34 -0.80
N ASN A 177 9.85 -9.11 -1.67
CA ASN A 177 9.24 -10.15 -2.50
C ASN A 177 9.62 -10.01 -3.99
N LEU A 178 10.57 -9.14 -4.34
CA LEU A 178 10.87 -8.81 -5.74
C LEU A 178 11.26 -10.06 -6.56
N ASP A 179 12.03 -10.96 -5.97
CA ASP A 179 12.49 -12.20 -6.59
C ASP A 179 11.38 -13.24 -6.78
N SER A 180 10.22 -13.06 -6.13
CA SER A 180 9.08 -13.98 -6.22
C SER A 180 8.19 -13.76 -7.45
N PHE A 181 8.27 -12.58 -8.07
CA PHE A 181 7.43 -12.22 -9.21
C PHE A 181 7.97 -12.81 -10.51
N SER A 182 7.09 -13.38 -11.33
CA SER A 182 7.46 -14.08 -12.56
C SER A 182 7.70 -13.12 -13.73
N ASN A 183 6.86 -12.10 -13.86
CA ASN A 183 6.91 -11.08 -14.91
C ASN A 183 6.50 -9.70 -14.38
N LEU A 184 6.73 -8.70 -15.23
CA LEU A 184 6.45 -7.31 -14.92
C LEU A 184 4.94 -7.01 -14.76
N GLU A 185 4.08 -7.69 -15.53
CA GLU A 185 2.62 -7.52 -15.42
C GLU A 185 2.11 -7.99 -14.06
N GLU A 186 2.58 -9.14 -13.59
CA GLU A 186 2.30 -9.65 -12.24
C GLU A 186 2.72 -8.64 -11.17
N LEU A 187 3.95 -8.12 -11.25
CA LEU A 187 4.46 -7.12 -10.32
C LEU A 187 3.58 -5.85 -10.33
N HIS A 188 3.21 -5.33 -11.51
CA HIS A 188 2.32 -4.18 -11.62
C HIS A 188 0.94 -4.43 -11.02
N LEU A 189 0.37 -5.61 -11.20
CA LEU A 189 -0.91 -5.99 -10.63
C LEU A 189 -0.86 -6.02 -9.10
N VAL A 190 0.21 -6.60 -8.54
CA VAL A 190 0.39 -6.62 -7.08
C VAL A 190 0.59 -5.21 -6.53
N ILE A 191 1.45 -4.39 -7.13
CA ILE A 191 1.64 -2.99 -6.73
C ILE A 191 0.31 -2.24 -6.74
N ASN A 192 -0.42 -2.28 -7.86
CA ASN A 192 -1.69 -1.58 -8.00
C ASN A 192 -2.73 -2.06 -7.00
N ARG A 193 -2.75 -3.36 -6.67
CA ARG A 193 -3.63 -3.91 -5.64
C ARG A 193 -3.32 -3.35 -4.27
N LEU A 194 -2.05 -3.37 -3.85
CA LEU A 194 -1.64 -2.86 -2.54
C LEU A 194 -1.91 -1.36 -2.40
N ILE A 195 -1.66 -0.59 -3.46
CA ILE A 195 -2.05 0.84 -3.50
C ILE A 195 -3.57 0.97 -3.43
N THR A 196 -4.34 0.15 -4.15
CA THR A 196 -5.79 0.33 -4.21
C THR A 196 -6.50 -0.05 -2.91
N LEU A 197 -5.99 -1.06 -2.21
CA LEU A 197 -6.63 -1.62 -1.03
C LEU A 197 -5.97 -1.14 0.28
N GLY A 198 -4.75 -0.62 0.23
CA GLY A 198 -4.07 -0.13 1.42
C GLY A 198 -4.76 1.06 2.07
N PHE A 199 -4.77 1.09 3.40
CA PHE A 199 -5.29 2.20 4.18
C PHE A 199 -4.56 2.36 5.51
N SER A 200 -4.64 3.55 6.09
CA SER A 200 -3.99 3.90 7.35
C SER A 200 -4.94 4.70 8.23
N LEU A 201 -5.07 4.30 9.49
CA LEU A 201 -5.65 5.15 10.54
C LEU A 201 -4.53 5.87 11.27
N CYS A 202 -4.56 7.19 11.29
CA CYS A 202 -3.70 8.05 12.10
C CYS A 202 -4.43 8.45 13.37
N LEU A 203 -3.85 8.10 14.52
CA LEU A 203 -4.31 8.48 15.85
C LEU A 203 -3.41 9.59 16.36
N LEU A 204 -3.96 10.80 16.46
CA LEU A 204 -3.26 11.95 17.02
C LEU A 204 -3.73 12.16 18.46
N ASP A 205 -2.79 12.44 19.35
CA ASP A 205 -3.07 12.71 20.76
C ASP A 205 -3.95 13.94 21.01
N SER A 206 -3.80 15.00 20.22
CA SER A 206 -4.62 16.19 20.31
C SER A 206 -4.86 16.81 18.94
N LEU A 207 -5.98 17.52 18.78
CA LEU A 207 -6.23 18.29 17.56
C LEU A 207 -5.30 19.52 17.46
N ASP A 208 -4.74 20.00 18.57
CA ASP A 208 -3.68 21.04 18.54
C ASP A 208 -2.46 20.56 17.75
N THR A 209 -2.10 19.29 17.86
CA THR A 209 -1.07 18.64 17.01
C THR A 209 -1.39 18.82 15.52
N PHE A 210 -2.64 18.61 15.11
CA PHE A 210 -3.04 18.73 13.72
C PHE A 210 -3.05 20.19 13.23
N LEU A 211 -3.52 21.11 14.06
CA LEU A 211 -3.67 22.53 13.72
C LEU A 211 -2.31 23.25 13.68
N SER A 212 -1.44 22.99 14.65
CA SER A 212 -0.10 23.57 14.73
C SER A 212 0.78 23.19 13.53
N VAL A 213 0.65 21.97 13.01
CA VAL A 213 1.33 21.53 11.78
C VAL A 213 0.85 22.32 10.57
N LYS A 214 -0.44 22.66 10.49
CA LYS A 214 -1.01 23.38 9.35
C LYS A 214 -0.72 24.88 9.33
N LYS A 215 -0.17 25.49 10.39
CA LYS A 215 0.28 26.91 10.48
C LYS A 215 -0.69 28.01 9.96
N GLU A 216 -1.94 27.68 9.60
CA GLU A 216 -2.80 28.53 8.78
C GLU A 216 -3.95 29.19 9.57
N PHE A 217 -4.14 28.85 10.84
CA PHE A 217 -5.35 29.23 11.55
C PHE A 217 -5.09 30.22 12.68
N SER A 218 -5.20 31.51 12.38
CA SER A 218 -5.36 32.58 13.37
C SER A 218 -6.84 32.86 13.59
N PHE A 219 -7.45 32.17 14.56
CA PHE A 219 -8.85 32.42 14.89
C PHE A 219 -8.99 33.56 15.91
N PRO A 220 -9.85 34.57 15.66
CA PRO A 220 -10.09 35.66 16.60
C PRO A 220 -10.90 35.24 17.83
N HIS A 221 -11.45 34.02 17.83
CA HIS A 221 -12.30 33.51 18.90
C HIS A 221 -11.85 32.12 19.38
N ASN A 222 -11.90 31.93 20.70
CA ASN A 222 -11.47 30.73 21.42
C ASN A 222 -12.41 29.51 21.31
N PHE A 223 -13.37 29.50 20.37
CA PHE A 223 -14.38 28.44 20.28
C PHE A 223 -13.84 27.05 19.97
N LEU A 224 -12.60 26.95 19.45
CA LEU A 224 -11.96 25.67 19.16
C LEU A 224 -11.15 25.12 20.34
N LEU A 225 -10.82 25.92 21.37
CA LEU A 225 -10.05 25.46 22.54
C LEU A 225 -10.68 24.23 23.25
N PRO A 226 -12.01 24.11 23.39
CA PRO A 226 -12.61 22.91 23.97
C PRO A 226 -12.43 21.67 23.10
N ILE A 227 -12.32 21.85 21.77
CA ILE A 227 -12.20 20.76 20.78
C ILE A 227 -10.74 20.35 20.60
N THR A 228 -9.77 21.25 20.85
CA THR A 228 -8.34 20.91 20.76
C THR A 228 -7.90 19.84 21.75
N ALA A 229 -8.64 19.66 22.84
CA ALA A 229 -8.45 18.59 23.83
C ALA A 229 -8.82 17.19 23.32
N TYR A 230 -9.57 17.08 22.22
CA TYR A 230 -9.94 15.79 21.64
C TYR A 230 -8.86 15.29 20.69
N SER A 231 -8.71 13.97 20.66
CA SER A 231 -7.83 13.22 19.78
C SER A 231 -8.54 12.87 18.47
N PRO A 232 -8.15 13.45 17.33
CA PRO A 232 -8.74 13.08 16.04
C PRO A 232 -8.19 11.74 15.54
N ILE A 233 -9.09 10.96 14.95
CA ILE A 233 -8.77 9.74 14.21
C ILE A 233 -8.96 10.04 12.72
N LEU A 234 -7.88 10.00 11.96
CA LEU A 234 -7.89 10.27 10.53
C LEU A 234 -7.74 8.96 9.76
N LEU A 235 -8.55 8.77 8.73
CA LEU A 235 -8.39 7.68 7.77
C LEU A 235 -7.78 8.23 6.49
N SER A 236 -6.75 7.56 5.99
CA SER A 236 -6.18 7.80 4.67
C SER A 236 -6.19 6.51 3.86
N ASN A 237 -6.67 6.61 2.62
CA ASN A 237 -6.54 5.58 1.60
C ASN A 237 -6.05 6.22 0.29
N ASN A 238 -6.04 5.47 -0.80
CA ASN A 238 -5.59 5.96 -2.11
C ASN A 238 -6.53 6.97 -2.78
N THR A 239 -7.73 7.20 -2.24
CA THR A 239 -8.74 8.11 -2.84
C THR A 239 -8.96 9.37 -2.03
N ALA A 240 -8.83 9.29 -0.70
CA ALA A 240 -9.21 10.37 0.19
C ALA A 240 -8.47 10.31 1.53
N GLN A 241 -8.48 11.46 2.19
CA GLN A 241 -8.19 11.60 3.61
C GLN A 241 -9.42 12.18 4.30
N SER A 242 -9.82 11.61 5.42
CA SER A 242 -11.00 12.08 6.15
C SER A 242 -10.82 11.93 7.65
N VAL A 243 -11.48 12.79 8.41
CA VAL A 243 -11.62 12.60 9.86
C VAL A 243 -12.75 11.59 10.06
N VAL A 244 -12.47 10.49 10.75
CA VAL A 244 -13.48 9.46 11.03
C VAL A 244 -14.19 9.74 12.34
N SER A 245 -13.45 10.11 13.39
CA SER A 245 -14.01 10.43 14.69
C SER A 245 -13.09 11.30 15.53
N PHE A 246 -13.64 11.85 16.61
CA PHE A 246 -12.90 12.52 17.67
C PHE A 246 -13.12 11.73 18.96
N LYS A 247 -12.03 11.45 19.69
CA LYS A 247 -12.07 10.73 20.97
C LYS A 247 -11.57 11.64 22.08
N SER A 248 -12.25 11.63 23.22
CA SER A 248 -11.77 12.31 24.43
C SER A 248 -10.58 11.59 25.05
N ASP A 249 -10.52 10.27 24.87
CA ASP A 249 -9.41 9.42 25.33
C ASP A 249 -9.25 8.22 24.39
N ILE A 250 -8.10 8.13 23.74
CA ILE A 250 -7.76 7.04 22.81
C ILE A 250 -7.60 5.71 23.56
N ALA A 251 -7.03 5.72 24.77
CA ALA A 251 -6.73 4.50 25.51
C ALA A 251 -8.00 3.74 25.94
N ASN A 252 -9.07 4.49 26.21
CA ASN A 252 -10.40 3.95 26.52
C ASN A 252 -11.26 3.68 25.28
N SER A 253 -10.78 4.00 24.07
CA SER A 253 -11.54 3.88 22.82
C SER A 253 -10.99 2.81 21.87
N ILE A 254 -10.19 1.86 22.37
CA ILE A 254 -9.48 0.87 21.54
C ILE A 254 -10.45 -0.01 20.74
N ASP A 255 -11.54 -0.48 21.35
CA ASP A 255 -12.52 -1.31 20.66
C ASP A 255 -13.17 -0.55 19.49
N ASP A 256 -13.56 0.71 19.68
CA ASP A 256 -14.10 1.56 18.61
C ASP A 256 -13.10 1.76 17.47
N ILE A 257 -11.82 1.91 17.79
CA ILE A 257 -10.74 2.05 16.80
C ILE A 257 -10.63 0.77 15.97
N VAL A 258 -10.64 -0.39 16.63
CA VAL A 258 -10.55 -1.68 15.93
C VAL A 258 -11.81 -1.96 15.12
N LEU A 259 -13.00 -1.59 15.60
CA LEU A 259 -14.24 -1.66 14.82
C LEU A 259 -14.19 -0.79 13.57
N THR A 260 -13.51 0.36 13.63
CA THR A 260 -13.29 1.21 12.45
C THR A 260 -12.39 0.51 11.42
N VAL A 261 -11.32 -0.16 11.88
CA VAL A 261 -10.46 -0.98 11.02
C VAL A 261 -11.25 -2.14 10.40
N ASP A 262 -12.03 -2.84 11.21
CA ASP A 262 -12.87 -3.96 10.78
C ASP A 262 -13.89 -3.54 9.71
N ALA A 263 -14.52 -2.38 9.87
CA ALA A 263 -15.41 -1.80 8.87
C ALA A 263 -14.69 -1.53 7.53
N CYS A 264 -13.46 -1.02 7.56
CA CYS A 264 -12.64 -0.81 6.37
C CYS A 264 -12.31 -2.14 5.67
N LEU A 265 -11.92 -3.15 6.45
CA LEU A 265 -11.66 -4.50 5.94
C LEU A 265 -12.89 -5.12 5.32
N HIS A 266 -14.06 -4.99 5.95
CA HIS A 266 -15.31 -5.51 5.42
C HIS A 266 -15.64 -4.98 4.02
N GLN A 267 -15.39 -3.69 3.76
CA GLN A 267 -15.57 -3.09 2.43
C GLN A 267 -14.68 -3.75 1.36
N GLN A 268 -13.55 -4.32 1.77
CA GLN A 268 -12.57 -4.98 0.92
C GLN A 268 -12.64 -6.52 1.01
N LYS A 269 -13.80 -7.08 1.39
CA LYS A 269 -13.99 -8.54 1.59
C LYS A 269 -12.99 -9.14 2.61
N ARG A 270 -12.57 -8.30 3.54
CA ARG A 270 -11.57 -8.57 4.58
C ARG A 270 -10.21 -8.97 4.01
N TYR A 271 -9.86 -8.46 2.83
CA TYR A 271 -8.52 -8.60 2.28
C TYR A 271 -7.49 -7.93 3.18
N MET A 272 -6.38 -8.63 3.41
CA MET A 272 -5.23 -8.10 4.12
C MET A 272 -3.98 -8.86 3.68
N GLN A 273 -2.99 -8.15 3.18
CA GLN A 273 -1.67 -8.66 2.86
C GLN A 273 -0.74 -8.56 4.06
N ASP A 274 -0.74 -7.43 4.75
CA ASP A 274 0.08 -7.18 5.94
C ASP A 274 -0.52 -6.07 6.80
N ALA A 275 -0.22 -6.08 8.10
CA ALA A 275 -0.65 -5.08 9.06
C ALA A 275 0.52 -4.67 9.98
N CYS A 276 0.69 -3.36 10.16
CA CYS A 276 1.70 -2.83 11.07
C CYS A 276 1.18 -1.60 11.82
N ILE A 277 1.42 -1.59 13.13
CA ILE A 277 1.16 -0.44 13.99
C ILE A 277 2.45 0.32 14.22
N PHE A 278 2.50 1.55 13.75
CA PHE A 278 3.63 2.45 13.94
C PHE A 278 3.37 3.38 15.11
N TYR A 279 4.39 3.65 15.92
CA TYR A 279 4.28 4.53 17.10
C TYR A 279 5.49 5.46 17.20
N SER A 280 5.29 6.71 17.63
CA SER A 280 6.39 7.67 17.77
C SER A 280 7.12 7.64 19.12
N HIS A 281 6.38 7.43 20.22
CA HIS A 281 6.94 7.56 21.58
C HIS A 281 6.96 6.23 22.33
N THR A 282 5.83 5.89 22.96
CA THR A 282 5.65 4.66 23.74
C THR A 282 4.86 3.64 22.92
N ASN A 283 5.12 2.35 23.14
CA ASN A 283 4.44 1.27 22.43
C ASN A 283 3.23 0.71 23.20
N THR A 284 2.85 1.30 24.33
CA THR A 284 1.80 0.78 25.21
C THR A 284 0.45 0.74 24.50
N LEU A 285 0.06 1.84 23.86
CA LEU A 285 -1.17 1.92 23.06
C LEU A 285 -1.07 1.00 21.84
N ALA A 286 0.08 0.95 21.16
CA ALA A 286 0.29 0.08 20.00
C ALA A 286 0.08 -1.41 20.35
N LEU A 287 0.61 -1.87 21.48
CA LEU A 287 0.42 -3.23 21.99
C LEU A 287 -1.04 -3.52 22.33
N ALA A 288 -1.73 -2.57 22.95
CA ALA A 288 -3.13 -2.72 23.30
C ALA A 288 -4.02 -2.81 22.04
N ILE A 289 -3.78 -1.95 21.03
CA ILE A 289 -4.45 -2.01 19.73
C ILE A 289 -4.13 -3.32 19.02
N GLN A 290 -2.87 -3.77 18.99
CA GLN A 290 -2.47 -5.04 18.37
C GLN A 290 -3.26 -6.20 18.96
N LYS A 291 -3.33 -6.28 20.30
CA LYS A 291 -4.07 -7.34 21.01
C LYS A 291 -5.58 -7.30 20.73
N ALA A 292 -6.16 -6.11 20.67
CA ALA A 292 -7.56 -5.96 20.30
C ALA A 292 -7.78 -6.38 18.84
N LEU A 293 -6.94 -5.93 17.91
CA LEU A 293 -7.02 -6.26 16.48
C LEU A 293 -6.96 -7.77 16.24
N THR A 294 -6.06 -8.50 16.92
CA THR A 294 -5.98 -9.96 16.80
C THR A 294 -7.20 -10.69 17.39
N THR A 295 -7.99 -10.04 18.24
CA THR A 295 -9.25 -10.61 18.74
C THR A 295 -10.35 -10.55 17.67
N TYR A 296 -10.43 -9.45 16.92
CA TYR A 296 -11.40 -9.27 15.83
C TYR A 296 -10.93 -9.93 14.52
N CYS A 297 -9.62 -10.04 14.31
CA CYS A 297 -8.99 -10.59 13.11
C CYS A 297 -7.95 -11.67 13.50
N PRO A 298 -8.38 -12.90 13.86
CA PRO A 298 -7.53 -13.88 14.55
C PRO A 298 -6.38 -14.47 13.72
N ASN A 299 -6.48 -14.49 12.38
CA ASN A 299 -5.39 -15.00 11.53
C ASN A 299 -4.49 -13.89 10.99
N VAL A 300 -4.62 -12.67 11.50
CA VAL A 300 -3.79 -11.53 11.09
C VAL A 300 -2.52 -11.49 11.92
N SER A 301 -1.37 -11.58 11.25
CA SER A 301 -0.09 -11.17 11.82
C SER A 301 0.03 -9.65 11.76
N CYS A 302 -0.22 -8.97 12.87
CA CYS A 302 0.03 -7.53 12.99
C CYS A 302 1.40 -7.31 13.64
N SER A 303 2.30 -6.58 12.98
CA SER A 303 3.59 -6.17 13.55
C SER A 303 3.50 -4.80 14.25
N ILE A 304 4.53 -4.43 15.01
CA ILE A 304 4.65 -3.11 15.64
C ILE A 304 6.03 -2.54 15.33
N SER A 305 6.10 -1.28 14.89
CA SER A 305 7.35 -0.61 14.51
C SER A 305 7.45 0.80 15.10
N LYS A 306 8.65 1.20 15.53
CA LYS A 306 8.88 2.57 16.03
C LYS A 306 9.18 3.53 14.89
N ILE A 307 8.63 4.74 14.96
CA ILE A 307 8.96 5.87 14.09
C ILE A 307 10.20 6.55 14.65
N ASN A 308 11.26 6.61 13.85
CA ASN A 308 12.51 7.27 14.18
C ASN A 308 12.41 8.78 13.98
N ASN A 309 12.95 9.55 14.92
CA ASN A 309 13.09 11.01 14.80
C ASN A 309 11.77 11.73 14.48
N TRP A 310 10.68 11.35 15.14
CA TRP A 310 9.40 12.07 15.01
C TRP A 310 9.57 13.55 15.37
N SER A 311 9.11 14.43 14.48
CA SER A 311 9.45 15.86 14.48
C SER A 311 8.84 16.65 15.65
N SER A 312 7.76 16.15 16.27
CA SER A 312 7.15 16.77 17.43
C SER A 312 7.53 16.04 18.72
N THR A 313 8.32 16.69 19.56
CA THR A 313 8.75 16.15 20.87
C THR A 313 7.63 16.08 21.91
N LYS A 314 6.53 16.79 21.69
CA LYS A 314 5.39 16.85 22.60
C LYS A 314 4.21 16.00 22.15
N ASN A 315 4.11 15.70 20.86
CA ASN A 315 2.89 15.14 20.30
C ASN A 315 3.09 13.68 19.87
N GLN A 316 2.30 12.78 20.46
CA GLN A 316 2.32 11.36 20.13
C GLN A 316 1.44 11.06 18.92
N VAL A 317 1.92 10.16 18.06
CA VAL A 317 1.18 9.67 16.91
C VAL A 317 1.29 8.16 16.83
N HIS A 318 0.19 7.54 16.43
CA HIS A 318 0.16 6.13 16.06
C HIS A 318 -0.47 5.99 14.67
N PHE A 319 0.08 5.10 13.85
CA PHE A 319 -0.53 4.72 12.59
C PHE A 319 -0.86 3.24 12.60
N ILE A 320 -2.12 2.88 12.37
CA ILE A 320 -2.53 1.52 12.08
C ILE A 320 -2.59 1.41 10.56
N SER A 321 -1.56 0.83 9.95
CA SER A 321 -1.42 0.73 8.51
C SER A 321 -1.65 -0.70 8.04
N ILE A 322 -2.47 -0.86 7.01
CA ILE A 322 -2.84 -2.14 6.41
C ILE A 322 -2.67 -2.04 4.90
N ILE A 323 -2.09 -3.07 4.29
CA ILE A 323 -1.95 -3.24 2.83
C ILE A 323 -2.47 -4.61 2.41
#